data_AF-A0A2D5GVI8-F1
#
_entry.id   AF-A0A2D5GVI8-F1
#
_cell.length_a   1.000
_cell.length_b   1.000
_cell.length_c   1.000
_cell.angle_alpha   90.00
_cell.angle_beta   90.00
_cell.angle_gamma   90.00
#
_symmetry.space_group_name_H-M   'P 1'
#
loop_
_entity.id
_entity.type
_entity.pdbx_description
1 polymer ?
#
loop_
_entity_poly.entity_id
_entity_poly.type
_entity_poly.pdbx_seq_one_letter_code
_entity_poly.pdbx_strand_id
1 'polypeptide(L)' 'EDGNGFSCKARTEGELEEAIKQATAHDGPALIEVLIHRDDCSKDLLVWGGHVAKNNGRPPRVR' A
#
# COMPACT_ATOMS: atom_id res chain seq x y z
N GLU A 1 -26.97 -4.70 -12.80
CA GLU A 1 -26.80 -3.63 -11.80
C GLU A 1 -25.33 -3.24 -11.80
N ASP A 2 -25.03 -1.98 -12.07
CA ASP A 2 -23.67 -1.47 -12.26
C ASP A 2 -22.99 -1.21 -10.91
N GLY A 3 -22.64 -2.27 -10.17
CA GLY A 3 -21.56 -2.38 -9.15
C GLY A 3 -21.37 -1.33 -8.04
N ASN A 4 -22.12 -0.22 -8.01
CA ASN A 4 -22.00 0.96 -7.15
C ASN A 4 -20.57 1.28 -6.67
N GLY A 5 -19.60 1.31 -7.58
CA GLY A 5 -18.19 1.53 -7.23
C GLY A 5 -17.85 3.01 -7.14
N PHE A 6 -17.18 3.43 -6.07
CA PHE A 6 -16.58 4.76 -5.92
C PHE A 6 -15.06 4.66 -6.04
N SER A 7 -14.43 5.64 -6.68
CA SER A 7 -12.97 5.77 -6.63
C SER A 7 -12.51 7.23 -6.64
N CYS A 8 -11.39 7.49 -5.98
CA CYS A 8 -10.73 8.80 -5.96
C CYS A 8 -9.22 8.66 -5.83
N LYS A 9 -8.49 9.77 -6.01
CA LYS A 9 -7.05 9.85 -5.77
C LYS A 9 -6.77 10.81 -4.61
N ALA A 10 -5.81 10.46 -3.76
CA ALA A 10 -5.34 11.31 -2.68
C ALA A 10 -3.82 11.53 -2.79
N ARG A 11 -3.42 12.79 -2.91
CA ARG A 11 -2.03 13.26 -3.03
C ARG A 11 -1.55 14.00 -1.79
N THR A 12 -2.46 14.37 -0.92
CA THR A 12 -2.19 15.07 0.32
C THR A 12 -2.93 14.41 1.47
N GLU A 13 -2.51 14.70 2.70
CA GLU A 13 -3.19 14.23 3.90
C GLU A 13 -4.65 14.68 3.95
N GLY A 14 -4.94 15.95 3.62
CA GLY A 14 -6.31 16.47 3.63
C GLY A 14 -7.21 15.80 2.59
N GLU A 15 -6.69 15.52 1.39
CA GLU A 15 -7.42 14.76 0.37
C GLU A 15 -7.71 13.33 0.83
N LEU A 16 -6.76 12.69 1.54
CA LEU A 16 -6.96 11.35 2.10
C LEU A 16 -8.01 11.36 3.21
N GLU A 17 -7.99 12.35 4.09
CA GLU A 17 -8.99 12.49 5.17
C GLU A 17 -10.40 12.63 4.58
N GLU A 18 -10.56 13.46 3.54
CA GLU A 18 -11.84 13.63 2.85
C GLU A 18 -12.26 12.37 2.08
N ALA A 19 -11.33 11.72 1.39
CA ALA A 19 -11.59 10.46 0.70
C ALA A 19 -12.08 9.36 1.65
N ILE A 20 -11.52 9.27 2.85
CA ILE A 20 -11.96 8.33 3.89
C ILE A 20 -13.38 8.65 4.35
N LYS A 21 -13.73 9.94 4.55
CA LYS A 21 -15.09 10.36 4.92
C LYS A 21 -16.10 9.93 3.84
N GLN A 22 -15.79 10.19 2.57
CA GLN A 22 -16.65 9.81 1.45
C GLN A 22 -16.79 8.29 1.30
N ALA A 23 -15.68 7.56 1.36
CA ALA A 23 -15.68 6.11 1.28
C ALA A 23 -16.50 5.45 2.40
N THR A 24 -16.45 6.00 3.61
CA THR A 24 -17.20 5.47 4.77
C THR A 24 -18.71 5.74 4.66
N ALA A 25 -19.11 6.81 3.96
CA ALA A 25 -20.51 7.15 3.72
C ALA A 25 -21.10 6.45 2.47
N HIS A 26 -20.27 5.77 1.67
CA HIS A 26 -20.68 5.16 0.41
C HIS A 26 -21.22 3.74 0.61
N ASP A 27 -22.39 3.45 0.05
CA ASP A 27 -23.04 2.13 0.14
C ASP A 27 -22.54 1.19 -0.99
N GLY A 28 -21.22 0.97 -1.03
CA GLY A 28 -20.56 0.19 -2.07
C GLY A 28 -19.04 0.15 -1.92
N PRO A 29 -18.33 -0.60 -2.78
CA PRO A 29 -16.87 -0.64 -2.74
C PRO A 29 -16.28 0.73 -3.09
N ALA A 30 -15.31 1.16 -2.28
CA ALA A 30 -14.57 2.40 -2.45
C ALA A 30 -13.07 2.10 -2.65
N LEU A 31 -12.47 2.63 -3.72
CA LEU A 31 -11.04 2.59 -3.97
C LEU A 31 -10.44 3.99 -3.78
N ILE A 32 -9.49 4.11 -2.85
CA ILE A 32 -8.72 5.34 -2.64
C ILE A 32 -7.29 5.09 -3.16
N GLU A 33 -6.94 5.70 -4.28
CA GLU A 33 -5.58 5.66 -4.82
C GLU A 33 -4.73 6.68 -4.07
N VAL A 34 -3.97 6.22 -3.07
CA VAL A 34 -3.06 7.07 -2.28
C VAL A 34 -1.70 7.14 -2.96
N LEU A 35 -1.26 8.34 -3.32
CA LEU A 35 0.01 8.55 -4.00
C LEU A 35 1.11 8.82 -2.98
N ILE A 36 2.10 7.92 -2.95
CA ILE A 36 3.32 8.03 -2.14
C ILE A 36 4.57 7.87 -3.00
N HIS A 37 5.72 8.28 -2.48
CA HIS A 37 6.99 8.05 -3.15
C HIS A 37 7.36 6.56 -3.12
N ARG A 38 8.07 6.07 -4.15
CA ARG A 38 8.44 4.64 -4.28
C ARG A 38 9.17 4.09 -3.05
N ASP A 39 10.02 4.89 -2.44
CA ASP A 39 10.86 4.50 -1.31
C ASP A 39 10.24 4.86 0.05
N ASP A 40 9.06 5.47 0.06
CA ASP A 40 8.33 5.79 1.30
C ASP A 40 7.66 4.53 1.84
N CYS A 41 8.41 3.81 2.68
CA CYS A 41 7.98 2.55 3.26
C CYS A 41 8.45 2.41 4.71
N SER A 42 7.93 1.41 5.42
CA SER A 42 8.30 1.20 6.82
C SER A 42 9.77 0.76 6.95
N LYS A 43 10.43 1.19 8.03
CA LYS A 43 11.79 0.75 8.36
C LYS A 43 11.88 -0.76 8.52
N ASP A 44 10.82 -1.37 9.04
CA ASP A 44 10.74 -2.82 9.25
C ASP A 44 10.78 -3.58 7.92
N LEU A 45 10.13 -3.06 6.87
CA LEU A 45 10.21 -3.65 5.53
C LEU A 45 11.65 -3.70 5.02
N LEU A 46 12.41 -2.61 5.21
CA LEU A 46 13.80 -2.53 4.77
C LEU A 46 14.70 -3.53 5.50
N VAL A 47 14.60 -3.59 6.84
CA VAL A 47 15.40 -4.48 7.67
C VAL A 47 15.06 -5.94 7.38
N TRP A 48 13.78 -6.27 7.39
CA TRP A 48 13.31 -7.63 7.13
C TRP A 48 13.65 -8.07 5.71
N GLY A 49 13.42 -7.21 4.72
CA GLY A 49 13.77 -7.48 3.33
C GLY A 49 15.25 -7.79 3.15
N GLY A 50 16.14 -7.06 3.84
CA GLY A 50 17.57 -7.33 3.84
C GLY A 50 17.93 -8.71 4.42
N HIS A 51 17.29 -9.11 5.52
CA HIS A 51 17.49 -10.44 6.11
C HIS A 51 17.01 -11.56 5.17
N VAL A 52 15.83 -11.39 4.57
CA VAL A 52 15.26 -12.35 3.61
C VAL A 52 16.17 -12.49 2.40
N ALA A 53 16.61 -11.38 1.81
CA ALA A 53 17.51 -11.38 0.66
C ALA A 53 18.84 -12.11 0.96
N LYS A 54 19.46 -11.82 2.10
CA LYS A 54 20.69 -12.50 2.54
C LYS A 54 20.49 -14.01 2.70
N ASN A 55 19.37 -14.42 3.27
CA ASN A 55 19.09 -15.84 3.53
C ASN A 55 18.76 -16.60 2.24
N ASN A 56 18.01 -15.99 1.32
CA ASN A 56 17.64 -16.58 0.04
C ASN A 56 18.81 -16.63 -0.93
N GLY A 57 19.69 -15.62 -0.90
CA GLY A 57 20.88 -15.53 -1.74
C GLY A 57 22.09 -16.32 -1.23
N ARG A 58 21.94 -17.14 -0.18
CA ARG A 58 23.06 -17.92 0.38
C ARG A 58 23.54 -18.97 -0.65
N PRO A 59 24.85 -19.18 -0.81
CA PRO A 59 25.37 -20.19 -1.74
C PRO A 59 24.97 -21.61 -1.31
N PRO A 60 24.88 -22.57 -2.25
CA PRO A 60 24.67 -23.97 -1.93
C PRO A 60 25.75 -24.49 -0.98
N ARG A 61 25.36 -25.29 0.02
CA ARG A 61 26.34 -25.99 0.86
C ARG A 61 26.83 -27.21 0.11
N VAL A 62 28.05 -27.13 -0.43
CA VAL A 62 28.74 -28.32 -0.96
C VAL A 62 29.09 -29.21 0.23
N ARG A 63 28.64 -30.46 0.21
CA ARG A 63 29.03 -31.48 1.19
C ARG A 63 30.39 -32.05 0.82
#